data_AF-A0A836K1L5-F1
#
_entry.id   AF-A0A836K1L5-F1
#
_cell.length_a   1.000
_cell.length_b   1.000
_cell.length_c   1.000
_cell.angle_alpha   90.00
_cell.angle_beta   90.00
_cell.angle_gamma   90.00
#
_symmetry.space_group_name_H-M   'P 1'
#
loop_
_entity.id
_entity.type
_entity.pdbx_description
1 polymer ?
#
loop_
_entity_poly.entity_id
_entity_poly.type
_entity_poly.pdbx_seq_one_letter_code
_entity_poly.pdbx_strand_id
1 'polypeptide(L)'
;KMSIQSPAKCEIRSVIRYLVWKGKTPVEVYNEVKTAYGDKGMNRTSVFKWCREFKNGRTSVHDDQRSGRPSILTDDIVEKIENALRDDRRLTVDELSAMFPQISRSLLHETITETLGYRKLSARWVPKQLTDQHKLNRVEAGQEFLRRYKLHGDEFLRSIVTGDGKKFSTDEEVKGEVEKWTKGLAGNYFEEGIKKLIPRFTTCIERNGDYVEK
;
A
#
# COMPACT_ATOMS: atom_id res chain seq x y z
N LYS A 1 -23.46 -36.20 -40.16
CA LYS A 1 -23.00 -36.08 -38.76
C LYS A 1 -22.35 -34.71 -38.59
N MET A 2 -22.82 -33.89 -37.65
CA MET A 2 -22.12 -32.65 -37.28
C MET A 2 -20.73 -33.02 -36.77
N SER A 3 -19.68 -32.50 -37.42
CA SER A 3 -18.30 -32.67 -37.00
C SER A 3 -17.89 -31.42 -36.24
N ILE A 4 -17.64 -31.56 -34.93
CA ILE A 4 -17.17 -30.45 -34.09
C ILE A 4 -15.74 -30.14 -34.53
N GLN A 5 -15.53 -28.97 -35.14
CA GLN A 5 -14.29 -28.69 -35.87
C GLN A 5 -13.07 -28.49 -34.96
N SER A 6 -13.25 -28.15 -33.68
CA SER A 6 -12.17 -28.09 -32.68
C SER A 6 -12.75 -28.06 -31.25
N PRO A 7 -12.98 -29.23 -30.61
CA PRO A 7 -13.54 -29.26 -29.26
C PRO A 7 -12.52 -28.76 -28.23
N ALA A 8 -12.94 -27.87 -27.32
CA ALA A 8 -12.10 -27.47 -26.20
C ALA A 8 -11.92 -28.66 -25.25
N LYS A 9 -10.77 -28.72 -24.55
CA LYS A 9 -10.48 -29.82 -23.61
C LYS A 9 -11.53 -29.93 -22.49
N CYS A 10 -12.04 -28.79 -22.00
CA CYS A 10 -13.11 -28.77 -21.01
C CYS A 10 -14.41 -29.36 -21.54
N GLU A 11 -14.75 -29.17 -22.81
CA GLU A 11 -15.97 -29.75 -23.42
C GLU A 11 -15.90 -31.28 -23.47
N ILE A 12 -14.77 -31.83 -23.91
CA ILE A 12 -14.56 -33.29 -23.91
C ILE A 12 -14.61 -33.81 -22.46
N ARG A 13 -14.06 -33.09 -21.47
CA ARG A 13 -14.13 -33.47 -20.05
C ARG A 13 -15.55 -33.43 -19.50
N SER A 14 -16.38 -32.48 -19.93
CA SER A 14 -17.80 -32.42 -19.57
C SER A 14 -18.54 -33.66 -20.07
N VAL A 15 -18.26 -34.11 -21.30
CA VAL A 15 -18.83 -35.36 -21.84
C VAL A 15 -18.33 -36.57 -21.06
N ILE A 16 -17.03 -36.64 -20.75
CA ILE A 16 -16.48 -37.72 -19.91
C ILE A 16 -17.17 -37.75 -18.54
N ARG A 17 -17.36 -36.59 -17.90
CA ARG A 17 -18.04 -36.47 -16.60
C ARG A 17 -19.47 -36.99 -16.68
N TYR A 18 -20.21 -36.61 -17.72
CA TYR A 18 -21.58 -37.09 -17.96
C TYR A 18 -21.64 -38.61 -18.16
N LEU A 19 -20.72 -39.19 -18.94
CA LEU A 19 -20.70 -40.63 -19.20
C LEU A 19 -20.29 -41.43 -17.96
N VAL A 20 -19.39 -40.90 -17.13
CA VAL A 20 -19.04 -41.48 -15.83
C VAL A 20 -20.23 -41.43 -14.88
N TRP A 21 -20.98 -40.33 -14.84
CA TRP A 21 -22.22 -40.21 -14.06
C TRP A 21 -23.29 -41.22 -14.51
N LYS A 22 -23.36 -41.52 -15.81
CA LYS A 22 -24.21 -42.59 -16.37
C LYS A 22 -23.73 -44.01 -16.04
N GLY A 23 -22.64 -44.18 -15.30
CA GLY A 23 -22.13 -45.49 -14.88
C GLY A 23 -21.31 -46.22 -15.94
N LYS A 24 -20.91 -45.56 -17.03
CA LYS A 24 -20.10 -46.21 -18.08
C LYS A 24 -18.68 -46.52 -17.59
N THR A 25 -18.15 -47.64 -18.08
CA THR A 25 -16.76 -48.03 -17.84
C THR A 25 -15.80 -47.12 -18.62
N PRO A 26 -14.56 -46.93 -18.15
CA PRO A 26 -13.57 -46.09 -18.87
C PRO A 26 -13.34 -46.51 -20.33
N VAL A 27 -13.50 -47.80 -20.65
CA VAL A 27 -13.39 -48.33 -22.01
C VAL A 27 -14.54 -47.84 -22.90
N GLU A 28 -15.78 -47.92 -22.41
CA GLU A 28 -16.96 -47.42 -23.12
C GLU A 28 -16.89 -45.90 -23.32
N VAL A 29 -16.47 -45.17 -22.28
CA VAL A 29 -16.27 -43.72 -22.36
C VAL A 29 -15.25 -43.37 -23.44
N TYR A 30 -14.12 -44.09 -23.51
CA TYR A 30 -13.11 -43.85 -24.55
C TYR A 30 -13.67 -44.11 -25.96
N ASN A 31 -14.41 -45.21 -26.15
CA ASN A 31 -14.98 -45.55 -27.46
C ASN A 31 -16.00 -44.49 -27.91
N GLU A 32 -16.81 -43.93 -27.01
CA GLU A 32 -17.74 -42.86 -27.33
C GLU A 32 -17.06 -41.54 -27.63
N VAL A 33 -16.05 -41.17 -26.84
CA VAL A 33 -15.23 -39.99 -27.13
C VAL A 33 -14.52 -40.14 -28.48
N LYS A 34 -13.98 -41.32 -28.80
CA LYS A 34 -13.36 -41.60 -30.10
C LYS A 34 -14.36 -41.56 -31.25
N THR A 35 -15.59 -42.06 -31.04
CA THR A 35 -16.65 -42.05 -32.04
C THR A 35 -17.18 -40.64 -32.33
N ALA A 36 -17.29 -39.81 -31.29
CA ALA A 36 -17.82 -38.45 -31.39
C ALA A 36 -16.77 -37.43 -31.90
N TYR A 37 -15.52 -37.54 -31.44
CA TYR A 37 -14.48 -36.54 -31.68
C TYR A 37 -13.33 -37.02 -32.58
N GLY A 38 -13.28 -38.31 -32.93
CA GLY A 38 -12.26 -38.86 -33.83
C GLY A 38 -10.83 -38.65 -33.32
N ASP A 39 -9.95 -38.15 -34.18
CA ASP A 39 -8.56 -37.85 -33.83
C ASP A 39 -8.39 -36.55 -33.03
N LYS A 40 -9.44 -35.72 -32.96
CA LYS A 40 -9.48 -34.48 -32.16
C LYS A 40 -9.87 -34.74 -30.70
N GLY A 41 -10.26 -35.97 -30.37
CA GLY A 41 -10.62 -36.39 -29.02
C GLY A 41 -9.39 -36.55 -28.11
N MET A 42 -9.66 -36.70 -26.81
CA MET A 42 -8.58 -37.03 -25.86
C MET A 42 -8.03 -38.43 -26.09
N ASN A 43 -6.71 -38.59 -25.91
CA ASN A 43 -6.08 -39.90 -25.93
C ASN A 43 -6.60 -40.79 -24.79
N ARG A 44 -6.46 -42.11 -24.96
CA ARG A 44 -6.96 -43.12 -24.03
C ARG A 44 -6.51 -42.88 -22.59
N THR A 45 -5.23 -42.56 -22.39
CA THR A 45 -4.65 -42.29 -21.07
C THR A 45 -5.32 -41.09 -20.38
N SER A 46 -5.57 -40.02 -21.13
CA SER A 46 -6.23 -38.81 -20.60
C SER A 46 -7.68 -39.09 -20.25
N VAL A 47 -8.41 -39.84 -21.10
CA VAL A 47 -9.79 -40.25 -20.80
C VAL A 47 -9.84 -41.07 -19.51
N PHE A 48 -8.95 -42.05 -19.36
CA PHE A 48 -8.90 -42.91 -18.18
C PHE A 48 -8.54 -42.12 -16.91
N LYS A 49 -7.59 -41.17 -17.01
CA LYS A 49 -7.27 -40.24 -15.91
C LYS A 49 -8.52 -39.47 -15.49
N TRP A 50 -9.22 -38.83 -16.42
CA TRP A 50 -10.42 -38.05 -16.10
C TRP A 50 -11.56 -38.91 -15.55
N CYS A 51 -11.75 -40.14 -16.07
CA CYS A 51 -12.70 -41.09 -15.48
C CYS A 51 -12.37 -41.40 -14.01
N ARG A 52 -11.09 -41.59 -13.68
CA ARG A 52 -10.63 -41.82 -12.30
C ARG A 52 -10.88 -40.59 -11.42
N GLU A 53 -10.49 -39.40 -11.89
CA GLU A 53 -10.69 -38.14 -11.15
C GLU A 53 -12.17 -37.90 -10.84
N PHE A 54 -13.07 -38.09 -11.82
CA PHE A 54 -14.51 -37.93 -11.61
C PHE A 54 -15.09 -39.00 -10.68
N LYS A 55 -14.63 -40.26 -10.76
CA LYS A 55 -15.01 -41.30 -9.79
C LYS A 55 -14.54 -40.97 -8.37
N ASN A 56 -13.40 -40.28 -8.23
CA ASN A 56 -12.86 -39.82 -6.96
C ASN A 56 -13.51 -38.51 -6.46
N GLY A 57 -14.59 -38.03 -7.09
CA GLY A 57 -15.38 -36.90 -6.60
C GLY A 57 -14.96 -35.53 -7.14
N ARG A 58 -14.01 -35.43 -8.07
CA ARG A 58 -13.72 -34.15 -8.75
C ARG A 58 -14.97 -33.67 -9.49
N THR A 59 -15.29 -32.38 -9.40
CA THR A 59 -16.45 -31.78 -10.10
C THR A 59 -16.03 -30.81 -11.22
N SER A 60 -14.83 -30.22 -11.12
CA SER A 60 -14.30 -29.28 -12.11
C SER A 60 -13.78 -29.99 -13.37
N VAL A 61 -14.15 -29.46 -14.54
CA VAL A 61 -13.66 -29.88 -15.87
C VAL A 61 -12.46 -29.07 -16.35
N HIS A 62 -12.05 -28.06 -15.59
CA HIS A 62 -10.88 -27.23 -15.90
C HIS A 62 -9.62 -27.83 -15.30
N ASP A 63 -8.46 -27.47 -15.88
CA ASP A 63 -7.17 -27.77 -15.25
C ASP A 63 -7.10 -27.03 -13.91
N ASP A 64 -6.51 -27.64 -12.89
CA ASP A 64 -6.22 -26.94 -11.65
C ASP A 64 -5.19 -25.84 -11.91
N GLN A 65 -5.20 -24.81 -11.07
CA GLN A 65 -4.20 -23.76 -11.13
C GLN A 65 -2.82 -24.40 -11.00
N ARG A 66 -2.02 -24.29 -12.06
CA ARG A 66 -0.67 -24.83 -12.05
C ARG A 66 0.14 -24.00 -11.08
N SER A 67 0.83 -24.66 -10.15
CA SER A 67 1.97 -24.05 -9.49
C SER A 67 2.93 -23.61 -10.60
N GLY A 68 3.10 -22.31 -10.79
CA GLY A 68 4.00 -21.75 -11.79
C GLY A 68 5.45 -22.11 -11.49
N ARG A 69 6.39 -21.39 -12.10
CA ARG A 69 7.80 -21.45 -11.70
C ARG A 69 7.89 -21.07 -10.20
N PRO A 70 8.57 -21.86 -9.35
CA PRO A 70 8.81 -21.45 -7.97
C PRO A 70 9.47 -20.08 -7.96
N SER A 71 8.86 -19.12 -7.26
CA SER A 71 9.49 -17.83 -7.04
C SER A 71 10.72 -18.05 -6.15
N ILE A 72 11.82 -17.35 -6.44
CA ILE A 72 12.97 -17.29 -5.53
C ILE A 72 12.55 -16.59 -4.22
N LEU A 73 11.53 -15.73 -4.30
CA LEU A 73 10.96 -15.02 -3.18
C LEU A 73 10.10 -15.99 -2.36
N THR A 74 10.65 -16.45 -1.24
CA THR A 74 9.93 -17.22 -0.22
C THR A 74 9.47 -16.29 0.89
N ASP A 75 8.46 -16.68 1.66
CA ASP A 75 7.91 -15.86 2.75
C ASP A 75 8.99 -15.50 3.79
N ASP A 76 9.92 -16.41 4.10
CA ASP A 76 11.08 -16.17 4.98
C ASP A 76 12.00 -15.03 4.46
N ILE A 77 12.20 -14.96 3.14
CA ILE A 77 13.02 -13.91 2.54
C ILE A 77 12.29 -12.56 2.59
N VAL A 78 10.98 -12.54 2.34
CA VAL A 78 10.16 -11.33 2.44
C VAL A 78 10.20 -10.79 3.87
N GLU A 79 10.04 -11.66 4.86
CA GLU A 79 10.10 -11.30 6.28
C GLU A 79 11.46 -10.70 6.66
N LYS A 80 12.57 -11.27 6.16
CA LYS A 80 13.91 -10.72 6.38
C LYS A 80 14.09 -9.34 5.76
N ILE A 81 13.58 -9.11 4.55
CA ILE A 81 13.61 -7.78 3.91
C ILE A 81 12.79 -6.78 4.73
N GLU A 82 11.60 -7.18 5.19
CA GLU A 82 10.74 -6.31 6.00
C GLU A 82 11.39 -5.94 7.33
N ASN A 83 12.01 -6.91 8.02
CA ASN A 83 12.70 -6.67 9.28
C ASN A 83 13.87 -5.69 9.11
N ALA A 84 14.69 -5.86 8.06
CA ALA A 84 15.77 -4.92 7.76
C ALA A 84 15.24 -3.48 7.55
N LEU A 85 14.13 -3.32 6.82
CA LEU A 85 13.50 -2.01 6.60
C LEU A 85 12.86 -1.41 7.86
N ARG A 86 12.37 -2.24 8.78
CA ARG A 86 11.84 -1.80 10.07
C ARG A 86 12.94 -1.31 11.00
N ASP A 87 14.08 -2.00 10.98
CA ASP A 87 15.27 -1.66 11.77
C ASP A 87 15.91 -0.34 11.28
N ASP A 88 16.12 -0.21 9.97
CA ASP A 88 16.57 1.04 9.35
C ASP A 88 15.72 1.45 8.15
N ARG A 89 14.86 2.44 8.39
CA ARG A 89 13.97 3.02 7.38
C ARG A 89 14.70 3.85 6.32
N ARG A 90 16.01 4.08 6.45
CA ARG A 90 16.82 4.83 5.49
C ARG A 90 17.56 3.92 4.50
N LEU A 91 17.46 2.60 4.66
CA LEU A 91 18.10 1.64 3.75
C LEU A 91 17.73 1.90 2.30
N THR A 92 18.76 1.92 1.47
CA THR A 92 18.63 2.02 0.02
C THR A 92 18.43 0.65 -0.60
N VAL A 93 17.85 0.63 -1.81
CA VAL A 93 17.72 -0.61 -2.59
C VAL A 93 19.10 -1.20 -2.92
N ASP A 94 20.14 -0.37 -3.04
CA ASP A 94 21.51 -0.83 -3.28
C ASP A 94 22.09 -1.57 -2.06
N GLU A 95 21.89 -1.04 -0.85
CA GLU A 95 22.30 -1.70 0.39
C GLU A 95 21.52 -3.00 0.61
N LEU A 96 20.21 -3.01 0.37
CA LEU A 96 19.41 -4.23 0.41
C LEU A 96 19.87 -5.25 -0.63
N SER A 97 20.27 -4.81 -1.83
CA SER A 97 20.83 -5.71 -2.85
C SER A 97 22.16 -6.32 -2.42
N ALA A 98 22.96 -5.62 -1.61
CA ALA A 98 24.18 -6.17 -1.03
C ALA A 98 23.90 -7.17 0.10
N MET A 99 22.84 -6.94 0.89
CA MET A 99 22.39 -7.86 1.94
C MET A 99 21.73 -9.13 1.39
N PHE A 100 21.02 -9.02 0.26
CA PHE A 100 20.27 -10.10 -0.37
C PHE A 100 20.74 -10.34 -1.83
N PRO A 101 21.99 -10.78 -2.05
CA PRO A 101 22.58 -10.90 -3.40
C PRO A 101 21.89 -11.94 -4.29
N GLN A 102 21.12 -12.86 -3.70
CA GLN A 102 20.31 -13.85 -4.42
C GLN A 102 19.05 -13.26 -5.07
N ILE A 103 18.70 -12.01 -4.75
CA ILE A 103 17.51 -11.32 -5.24
C ILE A 103 17.95 -10.23 -6.20
N SER A 104 17.31 -10.16 -7.36
CA SER A 104 17.59 -9.05 -8.28
C SER A 104 17.09 -7.73 -7.70
N ARG A 105 17.79 -6.65 -8.02
CA ARG A 105 17.42 -5.28 -7.62
C ARG A 105 15.97 -4.93 -7.97
N SER A 106 15.49 -5.36 -9.14
CA SER A 106 14.12 -5.13 -9.59
C SER A 106 13.09 -5.88 -8.73
N LEU A 107 13.38 -7.14 -8.39
CA LEU A 107 12.50 -7.94 -7.53
C LEU A 107 12.49 -7.42 -6.09
N LEU A 108 13.63 -6.91 -5.58
CA LEU A 108 13.67 -6.18 -4.32
C LEU A 108 12.76 -4.96 -4.35
N HIS A 109 12.85 -4.14 -5.40
CA HIS A 109 11.99 -2.97 -5.54
C HIS A 109 10.50 -3.36 -5.56
N GLU A 110 10.11 -4.36 -6.36
CA GLU A 110 8.73 -4.87 -6.42
C GLU A 110 8.26 -5.40 -5.06
N THR A 111 9.11 -6.16 -4.36
CA THR A 111 8.77 -6.69 -3.02
C THR A 111 8.50 -5.54 -2.05
N ILE A 112 9.32 -4.48 -2.07
CA ILE A 112 9.18 -3.34 -1.18
C ILE A 112 7.90 -2.55 -1.49
N THR A 113 7.63 -2.27 -2.78
CA THR A 113 6.53 -1.38 -3.17
C THR A 113 5.19 -2.10 -3.31
N GLU A 114 5.17 -3.28 -3.92
CA GLU A 114 3.93 -4.02 -4.24
C GLU A 114 3.56 -5.01 -3.15
N THR A 115 4.51 -5.80 -2.64
CA THR A 115 4.22 -6.83 -1.63
C THR A 115 4.08 -6.23 -0.24
N LEU A 116 5.05 -5.42 0.18
CA LEU A 116 5.08 -4.81 1.52
C LEU A 116 4.38 -3.45 1.57
N GLY A 117 4.10 -2.82 0.42
CA GLY A 117 3.38 -1.56 0.35
C GLY A 117 4.16 -0.33 0.82
N TYR A 118 5.48 -0.43 1.00
CA TYR A 118 6.31 0.70 1.41
C TYR A 118 6.44 1.73 0.29
N ARG A 119 6.56 2.99 0.69
CA ARG A 119 6.79 4.12 -0.22
C ARG A 119 8.00 4.91 0.24
N LYS A 120 8.83 5.33 -0.72
CA LYS A 120 9.93 6.26 -0.43
C LYS A 120 9.36 7.60 -0.02
N LEU A 121 9.78 8.09 1.14
CA LEU A 121 9.52 9.45 1.61
C LEU A 121 10.84 10.21 1.67
N SER A 122 10.88 11.40 1.09
CA SER A 122 12.04 12.28 1.21
C SER A 122 12.06 12.93 2.59
N ALA A 123 13.18 12.80 3.29
CA ALA A 123 13.42 13.51 4.55
C ALA A 123 13.28 15.04 4.31
N ARG A 124 12.73 15.73 5.31
CA ARG A 124 12.54 17.19 5.28
C ARG A 124 13.59 17.84 6.18
N TRP A 125 14.10 18.99 5.75
CA TRP A 125 14.97 19.80 6.58
C TRP A 125 14.20 20.33 7.79
N VAL A 126 14.72 20.08 8.98
CA VAL A 126 14.22 20.66 10.23
C VAL A 126 15.22 21.73 10.66
N PRO A 127 14.82 23.01 10.79
CA PRO A 127 15.75 24.11 11.06
C PRO A 127 16.57 23.97 12.35
N LYS A 128 16.06 23.23 13.33
CA LYS A 128 16.74 23.01 14.62
C LYS A 128 16.33 21.68 15.24
N GLN A 129 17.30 20.96 15.79
CA GLN A 129 17.04 19.81 16.65
C GLN A 129 16.51 20.29 18.01
N LEU A 130 15.29 19.89 18.37
CA LEU A 130 14.68 20.27 19.63
C LEU A 130 15.26 19.42 20.77
N THR A 131 15.63 20.07 21.88
CA THR A 131 15.98 19.40 23.13
C THR A 131 14.69 18.99 23.85
N ASP A 132 14.79 18.11 24.83
CA ASP A 132 13.62 17.70 25.63
C ASP A 132 12.97 18.88 26.34
N GLN A 133 13.78 19.83 26.84
CA GLN A 133 13.26 21.07 27.41
C GLN A 133 12.48 21.90 26.37
N HIS A 134 12.97 22.01 25.13
CA HIS A 134 12.23 22.71 24.08
C HIS A 134 10.88 22.03 23.81
N LYS A 135 10.82 20.69 23.80
CA LYS A 135 9.59 19.93 23.60
C LYS A 135 8.61 20.15 24.75
N LEU A 136 9.09 20.10 26.00
CA LEU A 136 8.27 20.34 27.19
C LEU A 136 7.65 21.74 27.16
N ASN A 137 8.47 22.77 26.92
CA ASN A 137 8.00 24.16 26.83
C ASN A 137 6.93 24.33 25.73
N ARG A 138 7.09 23.63 24.59
CA ARG A 138 6.12 23.66 23.49
C ARG A 138 4.79 23.00 23.88
N VAL A 139 4.83 21.87 24.59
CA VAL A 139 3.63 21.18 25.08
C VAL A 139 2.90 22.04 26.11
N GLU A 140 3.62 22.59 27.08
CA GLU A 140 3.05 23.46 28.11
C GLU A 140 2.41 24.71 27.51
N ALA A 141 3.10 25.39 26.60
CA ALA A 141 2.55 26.53 25.88
C ALA A 141 1.29 26.14 25.08
N GLY A 142 1.31 25.00 24.38
CA GLY A 142 0.15 24.49 23.63
C GLY A 142 -1.06 24.20 24.53
N GLN A 143 -0.84 23.61 25.71
CA GLN A 143 -1.88 23.35 26.70
C GLN A 143 -2.49 24.66 27.22
N GLU A 144 -1.66 25.64 27.58
CA GLU A 144 -2.12 26.94 28.05
C GLU A 144 -2.91 27.69 26.97
N PHE A 145 -2.46 27.64 25.71
CA PHE A 145 -3.18 28.21 24.58
C PHE A 145 -4.56 27.55 24.37
N LEU A 146 -4.64 26.22 24.42
CA LEU A 146 -5.93 25.52 24.33
C LEU A 146 -6.84 25.83 25.52
N ARG A 147 -6.29 25.95 26.72
CA ARG A 147 -7.06 26.32 27.91
C ARG A 147 -7.68 27.71 27.75
N ARG A 148 -6.90 28.69 27.30
CA ARG A 148 -7.39 30.05 27.03
C ARG A 148 -8.44 30.08 25.93
N TYR A 149 -8.24 29.31 24.86
CA TYR A 149 -9.25 29.18 23.81
C TYR A 149 -10.57 28.59 24.34
N LYS A 150 -10.50 27.54 25.16
CA LYS A 150 -11.72 26.96 25.77
C LYS A 150 -12.47 27.96 26.65
N LEU A 151 -11.77 28.91 27.27
CA LEU A 151 -12.37 29.90 28.17
C LEU A 151 -12.93 31.13 27.44
N HIS A 152 -12.26 31.58 26.38
CA HIS A 152 -12.53 32.87 25.74
C HIS A 152 -12.92 32.76 24.25
N GLY A 153 -12.89 31.56 23.68
CA GLY A 153 -13.25 31.30 22.29
C GLY A 153 -12.47 32.16 21.31
N ASP A 154 -13.18 32.65 20.29
CA ASP A 154 -12.58 33.40 19.17
C ASP A 154 -12.08 34.80 19.57
N GLU A 155 -12.50 35.35 20.71
CA GLU A 155 -11.98 36.62 21.22
C GLU A 155 -10.49 36.49 21.59
N PHE A 156 -10.12 35.39 22.23
CA PHE A 156 -8.72 35.09 22.52
C PHE A 156 -7.91 34.94 21.23
N LEU A 157 -8.46 34.26 20.23
CA LEU A 157 -7.83 34.07 18.93
C LEU A 157 -7.53 35.40 18.21
N ARG A 158 -8.45 36.38 18.31
CA ARG A 158 -8.26 37.74 17.76
C ARG A 158 -7.17 38.54 18.47
N SER A 159 -6.75 38.14 19.66
CA SER A 159 -5.66 38.79 20.40
C SER A 159 -4.26 38.30 20.02
N ILE A 160 -4.15 37.24 19.20
CA ILE A 160 -2.87 36.63 18.81
C ILE A 160 -2.33 37.30 17.54
N VAL A 161 -1.07 37.73 17.59
CA VAL A 161 -0.32 38.21 16.42
C VAL A 161 0.72 37.16 16.02
N THR A 162 0.75 36.78 14.75
CA THR A 162 1.72 35.82 14.18
C THR A 162 2.57 36.49 13.10
N GLY A 163 3.87 36.19 13.04
CA GLY A 163 4.77 36.66 11.98
C GLY A 163 5.83 35.62 11.61
N ASP A 164 6.36 35.69 10.38
CA ASP A 164 7.48 34.90 9.91
C ASP A 164 8.83 35.55 10.26
N GLY A 165 9.88 34.74 10.37
CA GLY A 165 11.19 35.20 10.85
C GLY A 165 11.98 35.96 9.78
N LYS A 166 11.76 37.27 9.65
CA LYS A 166 12.68 38.20 8.96
C LYS A 166 13.56 38.94 9.98
N LYS A 167 14.85 39.08 9.65
CA LYS A 167 15.78 39.94 10.41
C LYS A 167 15.77 41.33 9.82
N PHE A 168 15.74 42.33 10.69
CA PHE A 168 15.76 43.75 10.37
C PHE A 168 16.88 44.41 11.15
N SER A 169 17.42 45.51 10.61
CA SER A 169 18.55 46.22 11.21
C SER A 169 18.10 47.38 12.11
N THR A 170 16.85 47.84 11.96
CA THR A 170 16.23 48.90 12.77
C THR A 170 14.74 48.65 13.02
N ASP A 171 14.18 49.27 14.05
CA ASP A 171 12.76 49.16 14.41
C ASP A 171 11.83 49.80 13.36
N GLU A 172 12.29 50.85 12.68
CA GLU A 172 11.56 51.50 11.58
C GLU A 172 11.39 50.55 10.38
N GLU A 173 12.42 49.74 10.09
CA GLU A 173 12.40 48.74 9.03
C GLU A 173 11.38 47.63 9.34
N VAL A 174 11.32 47.19 10.61
CA VAL A 174 10.30 46.24 11.09
C VAL A 174 8.90 46.81 10.90
N LYS A 175 8.64 48.03 11.40
CA LYS A 175 7.32 48.67 11.34
C LYS A 175 6.84 48.86 9.90
N GLY A 176 7.73 49.36 9.03
CA GLY A 176 7.43 49.58 7.62
C GLY A 176 7.08 48.29 6.87
N GLU A 177 7.86 47.22 7.09
CA GLU A 177 7.59 45.93 6.44
C GLU A 177 6.31 45.28 6.95
N VAL A 178 6.05 45.33 8.26
CA VAL A 178 4.83 44.79 8.87
C VAL A 178 3.60 45.54 8.36
N GLU A 179 3.63 46.88 8.30
CA GLU A 179 2.51 47.67 7.74
C GLU A 179 2.26 47.35 6.27
N LYS A 180 3.33 47.25 5.47
CA LYS A 180 3.23 46.94 4.04
C LYS A 180 2.64 45.54 3.83
N TRP A 181 3.12 44.56 4.60
CA TRP A 181 2.66 43.19 4.53
C TRP A 181 1.19 43.07 4.96
N THR A 182 0.81 43.64 6.11
CA THR A 182 -0.57 43.62 6.61
C THR A 182 -1.56 44.28 5.66
N LYS A 183 -1.20 45.40 5.03
CA LYS A 183 -2.03 46.09 4.02
C LYS A 183 -2.24 45.27 2.74
N GLY A 184 -1.35 44.33 2.44
CA GLY A 184 -1.40 43.49 1.24
C GLY A 184 -2.24 42.21 1.39
N LEU A 185 -2.74 41.91 2.59
CA LEU A 185 -3.44 40.67 2.89
C LEU A 185 -4.96 40.82 2.77
N ALA A 186 -5.62 39.77 2.28
CA ALA A 186 -7.07 39.70 2.27
C ALA A 186 -7.63 39.65 3.70
N GLY A 187 -8.81 40.24 3.93
CA GLY A 187 -9.41 40.33 5.27
C GLY A 187 -9.63 38.97 5.96
N ASN A 188 -9.80 37.89 5.19
CA ASN A 188 -9.94 36.51 5.68
C ASN A 188 -8.61 35.81 5.99
N TYR A 189 -7.46 36.36 5.56
CA TYR A 189 -6.15 35.72 5.70
C TYR A 189 -5.82 35.38 7.16
N PHE A 190 -6.01 36.35 8.05
CA PHE A 190 -5.74 36.17 9.48
C PHE A 190 -6.72 35.18 10.12
N GLU A 191 -7.99 35.26 9.77
CA GLU A 191 -9.01 34.35 10.29
C GLU A 191 -8.70 32.88 9.91
N GLU A 192 -8.32 32.63 8.66
CA GLU A 192 -7.92 31.30 8.19
C GLU A 192 -6.63 30.80 8.87
N GLY A 193 -5.64 31.67 9.03
CA GLY A 193 -4.39 31.34 9.71
C GLY A 193 -4.62 31.01 11.20
N ILE A 194 -5.46 31.79 11.86
CA ILE A 194 -5.77 31.64 13.27
C ILE A 194 -6.60 30.36 13.52
N LYS A 195 -7.58 30.04 12.66
CA LYS A 195 -8.33 28.78 12.75
C LYS A 195 -7.42 27.54 12.65
N LYS A 196 -6.31 27.62 11.90
CA LYS A 196 -5.33 26.53 11.80
C LYS A 196 -4.50 26.34 13.07
N LEU A 197 -4.46 27.30 14.00
CA LEU A 197 -3.73 27.15 15.27
C LEU A 197 -4.29 26.04 16.15
N ILE A 198 -5.62 25.86 16.18
CA ILE A 198 -6.26 24.81 16.97
C ILE A 198 -5.74 23.41 16.61
N PRO A 199 -5.84 22.93 15.34
CA PRO A 199 -5.32 21.62 14.99
C PRO A 199 -3.78 21.53 15.13
N ARG A 200 -3.03 22.62 14.93
CA ARG A 200 -1.56 22.64 15.16
C ARG A 200 -1.22 22.38 16.61
N PHE A 201 -1.89 23.04 17.56
CA PHE A 201 -1.64 22.85 18.99
C PHE A 201 -2.06 21.46 19.45
N THR A 202 -3.22 20.97 18.99
CA THR A 202 -3.65 19.59 19.27
C THR A 202 -2.60 18.58 18.79
N THR A 203 -2.14 18.70 17.54
CA THR A 203 -1.13 17.80 16.97
C THR A 203 0.20 17.90 17.71
N CYS A 204 0.59 19.10 18.16
CA CYS A 204 1.79 19.30 18.96
C CYS A 204 1.73 18.53 20.29
N ILE A 205 0.57 18.54 20.95
CA ILE A 205 0.36 17.82 22.22
C ILE A 205 0.33 16.31 21.99
N GLU A 206 -0.43 15.84 21.00
CA GLU A 206 -0.52 14.40 20.66
C GLU A 206 0.84 13.81 20.26
N ARG A 207 1.73 14.63 19.70
CA ARG A 207 3.10 14.23 19.34
C ARG A 207 4.15 14.59 20.40
N ASN A 208 3.72 14.93 21.61
CA ASN A 208 4.61 15.26 22.73
C ASN A 208 5.68 16.32 22.38
N GLY A 209 5.27 17.36 21.66
CA GLY A 209 6.13 18.46 21.22
C GLY A 209 6.88 18.20 19.90
N ASP A 210 6.85 16.97 19.38
CA ASP A 210 7.48 16.56 18.12
C ASP A 210 6.58 16.84 16.91
N TYR A 211 6.17 18.10 16.79
CA TYR A 211 5.36 18.60 15.69
C TYR A 211 6.11 19.70 14.93
N VAL A 212 6.18 19.52 13.62
CA VAL A 212 6.65 20.49 12.64
C VAL A 212 5.54 20.68 11.61
N GLU A 213 5.15 21.93 11.39
CA GLU A 213 4.13 22.29 10.42
C GLU A 213 4.66 22.18 8.97
N LYS A 214 3.76 21.80 8.05
CA LYS A 214 4.00 21.63 6.61
C LYS A 214 3.76 22.91 5.82
#